data_AF-A0A9D4IH97-F1
#
_entry.id   AF-A0A9D4IH97-F1
#
_cell.length_a   1.000
_cell.length_b   1.000
_cell.length_c   1.000
_cell.angle_alpha   90.00
_cell.angle_beta   90.00
_cell.angle_gamma   90.00
#
_symmetry.space_group_name_H-M   'P 1'
#
loop_
_entity.id
_entity.type
_entity.pdbx_description
1 polymer ?
#
loop_
_entity_poly.entity_id
_entity_poly.type
_entity_poly.pdbx_seq_one_letter_code
_entity_poly.pdbx_strand_id
1 'polypeptide(L)' 'MKASFLTKKKRIIVVIPTNDSTEDEKDYFYNRLSTIIQDRPKRNIIILLGDFNAKIGSDMSRSWGSKG' A
#
# COMPACT_ATOMS: atom_id res chain seq x y z
N MET A 1 26.52 -34.67 1.82
CA MET A 1 25.18 -34.45 1.24
C MET A 1 24.98 -32.95 1.00
N LYS A 2 24.55 -32.54 -0.19
CA LYS A 2 24.19 -31.15 -0.48
C LYS A 2 22.68 -31.10 -0.70
N ALA A 3 21.97 -30.40 0.19
CA ALA A 3 20.55 -30.13 0.02
C ALA A 3 20.39 -28.70 -0.49
N SER A 4 19.74 -28.55 -1.63
CA SER A 4 19.41 -27.24 -2.23
C SER A 4 17.91 -27.09 -2.28
N PHE A 5 17.39 -26.04 -1.63
CA PHE A 5 15.98 -25.69 -1.62
C PHE A 5 15.72 -24.59 -2.66
N LEU A 6 15.02 -24.91 -3.74
CA LEU A 6 14.50 -23.91 -4.68
C LEU A 6 13.18 -23.35 -4.13
N THR A 7 13.17 -22.06 -3.78
CA THR A 7 11.93 -21.34 -3.49
C THR A 7 11.60 -20.37 -4.62
N LYS A 8 10.37 -20.42 -5.13
CA LYS A 8 9.87 -19.44 -6.11
C LYS A 8 9.41 -18.19 -5.35
N LYS A 9 10.25 -17.16 -5.30
CA LYS A 9 9.85 -15.84 -4.77
C LYS A 9 8.93 -15.14 -5.77
N LYS A 10 7.71 -14.79 -5.35
CA LYS A 10 6.81 -13.88 -6.07
C LYS A 10 6.75 -12.56 -5.30
N ARG A 11 6.93 -11.44 -5.99
CA ARG A 11 6.80 -10.08 -5.42
C ARG A 11 5.51 -9.46 -5.94
N ILE A 12 4.82 -8.71 -5.07
CA ILE A 12 3.69 -7.88 -5.43
C ILE A 12 4.09 -6.45 -5.09
N ILE A 13 4.07 -5.57 -6.09
CA ILE A 13 4.28 -4.13 -5.90
C ILE A 13 2.91 -3.50 -5.97
N VAL A 14 2.59 -2.64 -4.99
CA VAL A 14 1.29 -2.03 -4.87
C VAL A 14 1.46 -0.53 -4.73
N VAL A 15 0.72 0.22 -5.54
CA VAL A 15 0.61 1.68 -5.42
C VAL A 15 -0.67 1.95 -4.64
N ILE A 16 -0.55 2.62 -3.49
CA ILE A 16 -1.67 2.90 -2.60
C ILE A 16 -2.46 4.09 -3.17
N PRO A 17 -3.82 4.04 -3.18
CA PRO A 17 -4.63 5.18 -3.58
C PRO A 17 -4.33 6.39 -2.69
N THR A 18 -4.32 7.58 -3.29
CA THR A 18 -4.09 8.85 -2.59
C THR A 18 -5.27 9.23 -1.70
N ASN A 19 -5.08 10.15 -0.76
CA ASN A 19 -6.19 10.61 0.08
C ASN A 19 -7.32 11.26 -0.74
N ASP A 20 -6.98 11.86 -1.89
CA ASP A 20 -7.93 12.49 -2.82
C ASP A 20 -8.72 11.49 -3.67
N SER A 21 -8.40 10.20 -3.62
CA SER A 21 -9.16 9.16 -4.32
C SER A 21 -10.54 8.98 -3.68
N THR A 22 -11.54 8.63 -4.49
CA THR A 22 -12.91 8.42 -4.02
C THR A 22 -13.00 7.19 -3.09
N GLU A 23 -14.05 7.13 -2.29
CA GLU A 23 -14.29 5.96 -1.41
C GLU A 23 -14.48 4.68 -2.24
N ASP A 24 -15.22 4.76 -3.34
CA ASP A 24 -15.41 3.63 -4.27
C ASP A 24 -14.09 3.12 -4.87
N GLU A 25 -13.18 4.03 -5.24
CA GLU A 25 -11.86 3.67 -5.76
C GLU A 25 -10.99 2.99 -4.71
N LYS A 26 -11.03 3.50 -3.47
CA LYS A 26 -10.32 2.91 -2.32
C LYS A 26 -10.88 1.53 -1.99
N ASP A 27 -12.19 1.39 -1.93
CA ASP A 27 -12.87 0.13 -1.63
C ASP A 27 -12.59 -0.92 -2.70
N TYR A 28 -12.69 -0.56 -3.97
CA TYR A 28 -12.33 -1.45 -5.07
C TYR A 28 -10.87 -1.94 -4.94
N PHE A 29 -9.95 -1.03 -4.64
CA PHE A 29 -8.54 -1.35 -4.47
C PHE A 29 -8.29 -2.30 -3.29
N TYR A 30 -8.82 -2.00 -2.10
CA TYR A 30 -8.61 -2.81 -0.90
C TYR A 30 -9.28 -4.18 -1.01
N ASN A 31 -10.48 -4.25 -1.60
CA ASN A 31 -11.17 -5.52 -1.87
C ASN A 31 -10.33 -6.40 -2.79
N ARG A 32 -9.82 -5.84 -3.90
CA ARG A 32 -8.98 -6.57 -4.85
C ARG A 32 -7.67 -7.03 -4.23
N LEU A 33 -7.02 -6.18 -3.42
CA LEU A 33 -5.79 -6.55 -2.70
C LEU A 33 -6.04 -7.70 -1.72
N SER A 34 -7.15 -7.63 -0.98
CA SER A 34 -7.57 -8.68 -0.04
C SER A 34 -7.77 -10.02 -0.75
N THR A 35 -8.48 -10.04 -1.90
CA THR A 35 -8.65 -11.26 -2.70
C THR A 35 -7.31 -11.84 -3.15
N ILE A 36 -6.38 -11.01 -3.60
CA ILE A 36 -5.05 -11.46 -4.04
C ILE A 36 -4.24 -12.05 -2.88
N ILE A 37 -4.37 -11.52 -1.67
CA ILE A 37 -3.70 -12.06 -0.48
C ILE A 37 -4.32 -13.40 -0.06
N GLN A 38 -5.66 -13.49 -0.08
CA GLN A 38 -6.41 -14.68 0.34
C GLN A 38 -6.29 -15.85 -0.64
N ASP A 39 -6.25 -15.59 -1.95
CA ASP A 39 -6.12 -16.62 -2.99
C ASP A 39 -4.73 -17.29 -3.01
N ARG A 40 -3.75 -16.72 -2.31
CA ARG A 40 -2.38 -17.26 -2.31
C ARG A 40 -2.26 -18.46 -1.36
N PRO A 41 -1.55 -19.53 -1.78
CA PRO A 41 -1.19 -20.63 -0.88
C PRO A 41 -0.50 -20.13 0.39
N LYS A 42 -0.93 -20.61 1.57
CA LYS A 42 -0.43 -20.19 2.91
C LYS A 42 1.09 -20.20 3.10
N ARG A 43 1.84 -20.88 2.24
CA ARG A 43 3.31 -20.98 2.27
C ARG A 43 4.02 -19.88 1.47
N ASN A 44 3.26 -19.04 0.74
CA ASN A 44 3.82 -17.92 0.00
C ASN A 44 3.98 -16.70 0.91
N ILE A 45 5.20 -16.18 0.97
CA ILE A 45 5.48 -14.92 1.65
C ILE A 45 5.12 -13.78 0.70
N ILE A 46 4.21 -12.90 1.13
CA ILE A 46 3.87 -11.66 0.41
C ILE A 46 4.61 -10.52 1.11
N ILE A 47 5.45 -9.80 0.36
CA ILE A 47 6.11 -8.59 0.85
C ILE A 47 5.45 -7.42 0.14
N LEU A 48 4.67 -6.64 0.89
CA LEU A 48 4.07 -5.39 0.42
C LEU A 48 5.13 -4.29 0.52
N LEU A 49 5.44 -3.64 -0.60
CA LEU A 49 6.35 -2.51 -0.66
C LEU A 49 5.58 -1.33 -1.22
N GLY A 50 5.55 -0.23 -0.46
CA GLY A 50 4.93 1.04 -0.83
C GLY A 50 5.59 2.18 -0.08
N ASP A 51 5.54 3.38 -0.64
CA ASP A 51 5.90 4.60 0.08
C ASP A 51 4.68 5.09 0.85
N PHE A 52 4.70 4.88 2.17
CA PHE A 52 3.64 5.35 3.07
C PHE A 52 3.81 6.84 3.46
N ASN A 53 4.75 7.59 2.87
CA ASN A 53 4.96 9.03 3.14
C ASN A 53 3.86 9.96 2.60
N ALA A 54 2.58 9.62 2.77
CA ALA A 54 1.52 10.62 2.71
C ALA A 54 1.67 11.52 3.94
N LYS A 55 2.37 12.65 3.81
CA LYS A 55 2.30 13.71 4.82
C LYS A 55 0.84 14.14 4.94
N ILE A 56 0.21 13.83 6.07
CA ILE A 56 -1.07 14.44 6.46
C ILE A 56 -0.75 15.89 6.82
N GLY A 57 -0.77 16.76 5.81
CA GLY A 57 -0.58 18.20 5.98
C GLY A 57 -1.86 18.84 6.51
N SER A 58 -2.24 18.55 7.74
CA SER A 58 -3.30 19.27 8.45
C SER A 58 -2.82 20.61 9.02
N ASP A 59 -1.90 21.31 8.35
CA ASP A 59 -1.45 22.65 8.78
C ASP A 59 -0.76 23.47 7.68
N MET A 60 -1.44 23.78 6.57
CA MET A 60 -0.86 24.72 5.58
C MET A 60 -1.82 25.71 4.93
N SER A 61 -2.93 26.09 5.57
CA SER A 61 -3.58 27.37 5.23
C SER A 61 -4.57 27.86 6.29
N ARG A 62 -4.10 28.41 7.41
CA ARG A 62 -4.92 29.45 8.10
C ARG A 62 -4.22 30.42 9.05
N SER A 63 -2.91 30.61 8.95
CA SER A 63 -2.28 31.80 9.54
C SER A 63 -0.97 32.15 8.85
N TRP A 64 -1.08 32.73 7.65
CA TRP A 64 -0.07 33.69 7.19
C TRP A 64 -0.71 35.07 7.30
N GLY A 65 -0.06 35.91 8.07
CA GLY A 65 -0.67 37.02 8.79
C GLY A 65 -1.27 38.11 7.91
N SER A 66 -2.48 38.52 8.28
CA SER A 66 -2.82 39.94 8.23
C SER A 66 -2.28 40.57 9.52
N LYS A 67 -1.03 41.02 9.47
CA LYS A 67 -0.53 42.01 10.41
C LYS A 67 -0.38 43.33 9.67
N GLY A 68 -1.09 44.35 10.16
CA GLY A 68 -0.86 45.77 9.88
C GLY A 68 -1.50 46.25 8.60
#